data_AF-A0A2E2I7Z1-F1
#
_entry.id   AF-A0A2E2I7Z1-F1
#
_cell.length_a   1.000
_cell.length_b   1.000
_cell.length_c   1.000
_cell.angle_alpha   90.00
_cell.angle_beta   90.00
_cell.angle_gamma   90.00
#
_symmetry.space_group_name_H-M   'P 1'
#
loop_
_entity.id
_entity.type
_entity.pdbx_description
1 polymer ?
#
loop_
_entity_poly.entity_id
_entity_poly.type
_entity_poly.pdbx_seq_one_letter_code
_entity_poly.pdbx_strand_id
1 'polypeptide(L)'
;MHVSSTESETFFYVEVFVLLLVLLSTFALGYEFEEETDEEYEVSHISGSIELTTRSGMDSLGLDDFKLGAIASIEMDSHSIHSTDCASCTNNPTGIQMTGDVTITNLERIIGGGTGRVEGKLDVIHLREYQSSDMVSKEWLTIDWDAADHSSQWDIFIIHDPPRWIPEGRDKATFITIDDFKQSRTGPWLLVDSLMENALNVRGCLPDSFNCDGTNRQEINLTSHLTLVTPSIEIDHPKEWSLISVEPTTNETPSKSEGLRELFNLGTETTSSETYCPSSLEAMESASSWQSNSSGGVVISPMGIWLDALGLPSGKFVADKGVWSEVDYESSSCASLTNEDGVLLLGINLS
;
A
#
# COMPACT_ATOMS: atom_id res chain seq x y z
N MET A 1 -74.84 34.24 -9.26
CA MET A 1 -73.61 34.12 -8.45
C MET A 1 -72.45 34.54 -9.34
N HIS A 2 -72.08 35.82 -9.29
CA HIS A 2 -70.84 36.31 -9.91
C HIS A 2 -69.78 36.30 -8.81
N VAL A 3 -68.84 35.36 -8.89
CA VAL A 3 -67.61 35.41 -8.10
C VAL A 3 -66.72 36.48 -8.74
N SER A 4 -66.26 37.41 -7.91
CA SER A 4 -65.50 38.59 -8.29
C SER A 4 -64.19 38.19 -8.96
N SER A 5 -63.97 38.66 -10.19
CA SER A 5 -62.74 38.41 -10.97
C SER A 5 -61.48 39.04 -10.38
N THR A 6 -61.63 39.85 -9.33
CA THR A 6 -60.53 40.60 -8.70
C THR A 6 -59.71 39.82 -7.68
N GLU A 7 -60.22 38.74 -7.08
CA GLU A 7 -59.43 37.92 -6.13
C GLU A 7 -58.49 36.94 -6.85
N SER A 8 -58.88 36.46 -8.03
CA SER A 8 -58.05 35.55 -8.84
C SER A 8 -56.80 36.23 -9.40
N GLU A 9 -56.90 37.51 -9.75
CA GLU A 9 -55.75 38.27 -10.30
C GLU A 9 -54.70 38.54 -9.23
N THR A 10 -55.10 38.90 -8.00
CA THR A 10 -54.17 39.15 -6.89
C THR A 10 -53.41 37.89 -6.46
N PHE A 11 -54.04 36.71 -6.46
CA PHE A 11 -53.34 35.45 -6.18
C PHE A 11 -52.31 35.11 -7.24
N PHE A 12 -52.61 35.36 -8.53
CA PHE A 12 -51.68 35.13 -9.63
C PHE A 12 -50.43 36.03 -9.53
N TYR A 13 -50.60 37.32 -9.20
CA TYR A 13 -49.47 38.24 -9.05
C TYR A 13 -48.57 37.89 -7.86
N VAL A 14 -49.15 37.43 -6.74
CA VAL A 14 -48.38 36.98 -5.58
C VAL A 14 -47.59 35.71 -5.89
N GLU A 15 -48.22 34.75 -6.60
CA GLU A 15 -47.56 33.50 -6.99
C GLU A 15 -46.40 33.73 -7.96
N VAL A 16 -46.59 34.59 -8.97
CA VAL A 16 -45.53 34.99 -9.90
C VAL A 16 -44.40 35.74 -9.19
N PHE A 17 -44.73 36.59 -8.22
CA PHE A 17 -43.73 37.31 -7.43
C PHE A 17 -42.90 36.36 -6.55
N VAL A 18 -43.55 35.39 -5.89
CA VAL A 18 -42.85 34.37 -5.09
C VAL A 18 -41.97 33.48 -5.98
N LEU A 19 -42.45 33.07 -7.16
CA LEU A 19 -41.66 32.30 -8.13
C LEU A 19 -40.41 33.08 -8.58
N LEU A 20 -40.55 34.37 -8.88
CA LEU A 20 -39.43 35.25 -9.24
C LEU A 20 -38.44 35.40 -8.09
N LEU A 21 -38.91 35.50 -6.84
CA LEU A 21 -38.06 35.55 -5.65
C LEU A 21 -37.28 34.25 -5.46
N VAL A 22 -37.93 33.10 -5.64
CA VAL A 22 -37.27 31.78 -5.58
C VAL A 22 -36.23 31.67 -6.69
N LEU A 23 -36.55 32.03 -7.93
CA LEU A 23 -35.61 32.02 -9.05
C LEU A 23 -34.41 32.96 -8.81
N LEU A 24 -34.67 34.20 -8.39
CA LEU A 24 -33.61 35.16 -8.05
C LEU A 24 -32.74 34.65 -6.88
N SER A 25 -33.33 33.99 -5.88
CA SER A 25 -32.57 33.38 -4.78
C SER A 25 -31.70 32.21 -5.28
N THR A 26 -32.18 31.39 -6.21
CA THR A 26 -31.38 30.32 -6.81
C THR A 26 -30.22 30.85 -7.66
N PHE A 27 -30.40 31.98 -8.36
CA PHE A 27 -29.31 32.64 -9.09
C PHE A 27 -28.34 33.39 -8.16
N ALA A 28 -28.82 33.98 -7.07
CA ALA A 28 -27.98 34.66 -6.08
C ALA A 28 -27.17 33.70 -5.19
N LEU A 29 -27.61 32.44 -5.09
CA LEU A 29 -26.85 31.35 -4.46
C LEU A 29 -25.76 30.77 -5.36
N GLY A 30 -25.66 31.21 -6.62
CA GLY A 30 -24.50 30.99 -7.50
C GLY A 30 -23.31 31.87 -7.09
N TYR A 31 -23.04 31.95 -5.79
CA TYR A 31 -21.78 32.47 -5.29
C TYR A 31 -20.74 31.40 -5.63
N GLU A 32 -19.95 31.64 -6.67
CA GLU A 32 -18.64 31.00 -6.80
C GLU A 32 -17.93 31.29 -5.48
N PHE A 33 -17.83 30.28 -4.62
CA PHE A 33 -16.75 30.27 -3.67
C PHE A 33 -15.50 30.48 -4.52
N GLU A 34 -14.71 31.52 -4.21
CA GLU A 34 -13.28 31.39 -4.48
C GLU A 34 -12.92 30.06 -3.81
N GLU A 35 -12.67 29.03 -4.63
CA GLU A 35 -11.96 27.85 -4.17
C GLU A 35 -10.68 28.43 -3.59
N GLU A 36 -10.64 28.54 -2.27
CA GLU A 36 -9.40 28.63 -1.53
C GLU A 36 -8.65 27.40 -2.03
N THR A 37 -7.67 27.60 -2.91
CA THR A 37 -6.81 26.53 -3.38
C THR A 37 -6.05 26.11 -2.14
N ASP A 38 -6.60 25.16 -1.39
CA ASP A 38 -5.91 24.49 -0.31
C ASP A 38 -4.59 24.04 -0.90
N GLU A 39 -3.49 24.57 -0.37
CA GLU A 39 -2.16 24.17 -0.80
C GLU A 39 -2.04 22.66 -0.55
N GLU A 40 -1.90 21.87 -1.61
CA GLU A 40 -1.71 20.44 -1.48
C GLU A 40 -0.29 20.15 -1.00
N TYR A 41 -0.20 19.29 0.03
CA TYR A 41 1.05 18.87 0.64
C TYR A 41 1.32 17.40 0.33
N GLU A 42 2.58 17.07 0.07
CA GLU A 42 3.07 15.69 -0.09
C GLU A 42 4.18 15.40 0.92
N VAL A 43 4.38 14.12 1.22
CA VAL A 43 5.52 13.68 2.04
C VAL A 43 6.80 13.85 1.23
N SER A 44 7.77 14.58 1.78
CA SER A 44 9.06 14.82 1.13
C SER A 44 10.20 14.03 1.76
N HIS A 45 10.07 13.70 3.05
CA HIS A 45 11.14 13.07 3.81
C HIS A 45 10.58 12.28 5.00
N ILE A 46 11.17 11.13 5.30
CA ILE A 46 10.85 10.27 6.43
C ILE A 46 12.12 9.89 7.16
N SER A 47 12.13 10.11 8.47
CA SER A 47 13.23 9.72 9.34
C SER A 47 12.77 9.09 10.63
N GLY A 48 13.63 8.28 11.26
CA GLY A 48 13.37 7.74 12.60
C GLY A 48 13.89 6.33 12.76
N SER A 49 13.22 5.54 13.61
CA SER A 49 13.68 4.19 13.93
C SER A 49 12.57 3.16 14.13
N ILE A 50 12.95 1.91 13.90
CA ILE A 50 12.15 0.70 14.08
C ILE A 50 12.97 -0.32 14.87
N GLU A 51 12.48 -0.75 16.04
CA GLU A 51 12.98 -1.89 16.80
C GLU A 51 12.35 -3.17 16.23
N LEU A 52 13.18 -4.02 15.62
CA LEU A 52 12.77 -5.26 14.96
C LEU A 52 12.52 -6.36 15.99
N THR A 53 11.38 -6.30 16.68
CA THR A 53 11.03 -7.23 17.76
C THR A 53 10.34 -8.51 17.27
N THR A 54 10.02 -8.62 15.98
CA THR A 54 9.35 -9.77 15.37
C THR A 54 10.29 -10.53 14.44
N ARG A 55 10.09 -11.85 14.31
CA ARG A 55 10.90 -12.70 13.43
C ARG A 55 10.74 -12.29 11.96
N SER A 56 9.50 -12.05 11.53
CA SER A 56 9.18 -11.57 10.19
C SER A 56 9.85 -10.23 9.86
N GLY A 57 9.92 -9.29 10.82
CA GLY A 57 10.60 -8.01 10.60
C GLY A 57 12.10 -8.16 10.37
N MET A 58 12.76 -9.03 11.13
CA MET A 58 14.17 -9.34 10.92
C MET A 58 14.43 -10.08 9.60
N ASP A 59 13.60 -11.07 9.27
CA ASP A 59 13.79 -11.91 8.06
C ASP A 59 13.55 -11.11 6.78
N SER A 60 12.64 -10.12 6.81
CA SER A 60 12.40 -9.22 5.68
C SER A 60 13.63 -8.43 5.22
N LEU A 61 14.62 -8.28 6.10
CA LEU A 61 15.89 -7.58 5.83
C LEU A 61 17.07 -8.56 5.68
N GLY A 62 16.79 -9.86 5.51
CA GLY A 62 17.81 -10.90 5.37
C GLY A 62 18.61 -11.17 6.67
N LEU A 63 17.98 -10.97 7.84
CA LEU A 63 18.65 -11.08 9.15
C LEU A 63 18.21 -12.32 9.95
N ASP A 64 17.96 -13.43 9.26
CA ASP A 64 17.52 -14.71 9.82
C ASP A 64 18.52 -15.29 10.84
N ASP A 65 19.82 -15.07 10.64
CA ASP A 65 20.90 -15.51 11.53
C ASP A 65 21.06 -14.68 12.84
N PHE A 66 20.26 -13.63 13.01
CA PHE A 66 20.35 -12.69 14.14
C PHE A 66 19.17 -12.81 15.10
N LYS A 67 19.39 -12.48 16.37
CA LYS A 67 18.34 -12.40 17.38
C LYS A 67 17.46 -11.16 17.16
N LEU A 68 16.21 -11.25 17.65
CA LEU A 68 15.24 -10.14 17.66
C LEU A 68 15.76 -8.95 18.49
N GLY A 69 15.31 -7.75 18.16
CA GLY A 69 15.61 -6.50 18.89
C GLY A 69 16.68 -5.62 18.24
N ALA A 70 17.03 -5.88 16.99
CA ALA A 70 17.87 -4.96 16.22
C ALA A 70 17.13 -3.64 15.98
N ILE A 71 17.88 -2.54 15.82
CA ILE A 71 17.31 -1.21 15.59
C ILE A 71 17.66 -0.76 14.18
N ALA A 72 16.66 -0.65 13.32
CA ALA A 72 16.76 -0.01 12.02
C ALA A 72 16.52 1.50 12.18
N SER A 73 17.49 2.31 11.75
CA SER A 73 17.36 3.76 11.62
C SER A 73 17.22 4.09 10.14
N ILE A 74 16.24 4.91 9.80
CA ILE A 74 15.80 5.16 8.42
C ILE A 74 15.91 6.65 8.15
N GLU A 75 16.46 7.01 6.99
CA GLU A 75 16.50 8.37 6.45
C GLU A 75 16.16 8.28 4.96
N MET A 76 14.94 8.62 4.57
CA MET A 76 14.44 8.48 3.19
C MET A 76 13.85 9.78 2.68
N ASP A 77 14.17 10.12 1.43
CA ASP A 77 13.52 11.18 0.69
C ASP A 77 12.40 10.58 -0.17
N SER A 78 11.29 11.32 -0.30
CA SER A 78 10.14 10.89 -1.09
C SER A 78 9.83 11.90 -2.19
N HIS A 79 9.48 11.40 -3.36
CA HIS A 79 9.12 12.19 -4.52
C HIS A 79 7.93 11.57 -5.24
N SER A 80 7.05 12.43 -5.75
CA SER A 80 6.01 12.02 -6.68
C SER A 80 6.61 11.52 -8.00
N ILE A 81 6.07 10.43 -8.52
CA ILE A 81 6.52 9.79 -9.77
C ILE A 81 5.34 9.47 -10.68
N HIS A 82 5.65 9.33 -11.97
CA HIS A 82 4.75 8.73 -12.95
C HIS A 82 5.54 7.83 -13.87
N SER A 83 4.88 6.79 -14.35
CA SER A 83 5.47 5.82 -15.25
C SER A 83 4.93 6.00 -16.67
N THR A 84 5.84 5.98 -17.63
CA THR A 84 5.54 5.93 -19.06
C THR A 84 5.76 4.50 -19.58
N ASP A 85 5.21 4.20 -20.77
CA ASP A 85 5.41 2.91 -21.45
C ASP A 85 4.83 1.64 -20.79
N CYS A 86 3.81 1.76 -19.93
CA CYS A 86 3.03 0.61 -19.48
C CYS A 86 2.16 0.03 -20.62
N ALA A 87 2.54 -1.13 -21.14
CA ALA A 87 1.84 -1.76 -22.26
C ALA A 87 0.49 -2.36 -21.86
N SER A 88 0.35 -2.77 -20.60
CA SER A 88 -0.88 -3.37 -20.08
C SER A 88 -1.85 -2.37 -19.44
N CYS A 89 -1.49 -1.07 -19.37
CA CYS A 89 -2.29 -0.05 -18.72
C CYS A 89 -3.28 0.64 -19.67
N THR A 90 -4.40 1.06 -19.11
CA THR A 90 -5.37 1.99 -19.70
C THR A 90 -4.93 3.44 -19.48
N ASN A 91 -4.43 3.76 -18.29
CA ASN A 91 -3.95 5.10 -17.92
C ASN A 91 -2.51 5.02 -17.38
N ASN A 92 -1.73 6.08 -17.55
CA ASN A 92 -0.36 6.13 -17.02
C ASN A 92 -0.38 6.03 -15.49
N PRO A 93 0.33 5.07 -14.89
CA PRO A 93 0.41 4.96 -13.45
C PRO A 93 1.12 6.15 -12.81
N THR A 94 0.63 6.59 -11.66
CA THR A 94 1.26 7.61 -10.83
C THR A 94 1.49 7.06 -9.43
N GLY A 95 2.42 7.67 -8.69
CA GLY A 95 2.78 7.11 -7.40
C GLY A 95 3.86 7.90 -6.68
N ILE A 96 4.54 7.21 -5.79
CA ILE A 96 5.67 7.74 -5.04
C ILE A 96 6.90 6.84 -5.19
N GLN A 97 8.07 7.47 -5.17
CA GLN A 97 9.33 6.79 -4.92
C GLN A 97 9.88 7.30 -3.58
N MET A 98 10.38 6.39 -2.76
CA MET A 98 11.11 6.70 -1.54
C MET A 98 12.48 6.05 -1.62
N THR A 99 13.55 6.83 -1.47
CA THR A 99 14.91 6.31 -1.55
C THR A 99 15.74 6.88 -0.40
N GLY A 100 16.58 6.06 0.21
CA GLY A 100 17.40 6.53 1.33
C GLY A 100 18.31 5.50 1.94
N ASP A 101 18.91 5.90 3.06
CA ASP A 101 19.85 5.07 3.82
C ASP A 101 19.11 4.38 4.97
N VAL A 102 19.38 3.09 5.16
CA VAL A 102 18.92 2.33 6.33
C VAL A 102 20.12 1.74 7.05
N THR A 103 20.18 2.00 8.35
CA THR A 103 21.24 1.55 9.24
C THR A 103 20.67 0.64 10.30
N ILE A 104 21.12 -0.61 10.35
CA ILE A 104 20.68 -1.61 11.33
C ILE A 104 21.79 -1.84 12.35
N THR A 105 21.47 -1.60 13.62
CA THR A 105 22.39 -1.74 14.76
C THR A 105 21.85 -2.75 15.77
N ASN A 106 22.65 -3.07 16.79
CA ASN A 106 22.33 -4.04 17.84
C ASN A 106 22.07 -5.46 17.30
N LEU A 107 22.71 -5.83 16.20
CA LEU A 107 22.60 -7.16 15.62
C LEU A 107 23.40 -8.16 16.45
N GLU A 108 22.73 -9.03 17.21
CA GLU A 108 23.38 -10.11 17.94
C GLU A 108 23.21 -11.43 17.18
N ARG A 109 24.30 -12.10 16.80
CA ARG A 109 24.21 -13.41 16.13
C ARG A 109 23.59 -14.45 17.07
N ILE A 110 22.75 -15.33 16.52
CA ILE A 110 22.19 -16.46 17.27
C ILE A 110 23.30 -17.42 17.69
N ILE A 111 24.30 -17.64 16.83
CA ILE A 111 25.43 -18.55 17.05
C ILE A 111 26.75 -17.77 16.97
N GLY A 112 27.67 -18.04 17.92
CA GLY A 112 29.06 -17.59 17.84
C GLY A 112 29.41 -16.31 18.60
N GLY A 113 28.40 -15.55 19.05
CA GLY A 113 28.59 -14.31 19.80
C GLY A 113 29.16 -13.17 18.95
N GLY A 114 28.69 -11.95 19.18
CA GLY A 114 29.17 -10.76 18.47
C GLY A 114 28.04 -9.80 18.13
N THR A 115 28.37 -8.51 18.13
CA THR A 115 27.48 -7.43 17.70
C THR A 115 27.87 -6.98 16.30
N GLY A 116 26.91 -6.97 15.38
CA GLY A 116 27.08 -6.49 14.02
C GLY A 116 26.38 -5.16 13.77
N ARG A 117 26.61 -4.65 12.57
CA ARG A 117 25.91 -3.53 11.96
C ARG A 117 25.76 -3.83 10.48
N VAL A 118 24.58 -3.56 9.93
CA VAL A 118 24.31 -3.63 8.49
C VAL A 118 23.91 -2.23 8.05
N GLU A 119 24.44 -1.80 6.91
CA GLU A 119 24.11 -0.53 6.28
C GLU A 119 23.77 -0.84 4.82
N GLY A 120 22.77 -0.15 4.31
CA GLY A 120 22.33 -0.34 2.94
C GLY A 120 21.42 0.79 2.48
N LYS A 121 21.01 0.69 1.23
CA LYS A 121 20.07 1.61 0.61
C LYS A 121 18.74 0.92 0.40
N LEU A 122 17.67 1.63 0.72
CA LEU A 122 16.31 1.18 0.47
C LEU A 122 15.71 2.06 -0.63
N ASP A 123 15.16 1.44 -1.66
CA ASP A 123 14.37 2.07 -2.71
C ASP A 123 12.98 1.43 -2.75
N VAL A 124 11.94 2.25 -2.58
CA VAL A 124 10.55 1.81 -2.57
C VAL A 124 9.78 2.59 -3.62
N ILE A 125 9.20 1.88 -4.59
CA ILE A 125 8.36 2.45 -5.64
C ILE A 125 6.95 1.92 -5.44
N HIS A 126 5.97 2.81 -5.25
CA HIS A 126 4.55 2.44 -5.22
C HIS A 126 3.79 3.20 -6.30
N LEU A 127 3.46 2.51 -7.39
CA LEU A 127 2.66 3.03 -8.50
C LEU A 127 1.23 2.52 -8.43
N ARG A 128 0.31 3.35 -8.92
CA ARG A 128 -1.12 3.04 -9.03
C ARG A 128 -1.67 3.48 -10.36
N GLU A 129 -2.46 2.61 -10.97
CA GLU A 129 -3.30 2.96 -12.10
C GLU A 129 -4.69 3.33 -11.60
N TYR A 130 -5.12 4.54 -11.96
CA TYR A 130 -6.47 5.03 -11.65
C TYR A 130 -7.39 4.80 -12.85
N GLN A 131 -8.55 4.21 -12.62
CA GLN A 131 -9.62 4.14 -13.62
C GLN A 131 -10.47 5.42 -13.63
N SER A 132 -10.66 6.02 -12.45
CA SER A 132 -11.24 7.34 -12.22
C SER A 132 -10.55 7.97 -11.01
N SER A 133 -10.83 9.24 -10.69
CA SER A 133 -10.14 10.01 -9.63
C SER A 133 -9.90 9.23 -8.33
N ASP A 134 -10.90 8.47 -7.88
CA ASP A 134 -10.87 7.81 -6.57
C ASP A 134 -10.84 6.28 -6.69
N MET A 135 -10.63 5.73 -7.89
CA MET A 135 -10.77 4.29 -8.14
C MET A 135 -9.49 3.74 -8.74
N VAL A 136 -8.82 2.85 -7.99
CA VAL A 136 -7.57 2.22 -8.39
C VAL A 136 -7.84 0.84 -8.96
N SER A 137 -7.40 0.61 -10.19
CA SER A 137 -7.54 -0.67 -10.89
C SER A 137 -6.33 -1.58 -10.68
N LYS A 138 -5.13 -1.01 -10.59
CA LYS A 138 -3.88 -1.77 -10.43
C LYS A 138 -2.89 -1.06 -9.53
N GLU A 139 -2.06 -1.83 -8.84
CA GLU A 139 -0.96 -1.32 -8.03
C GLU A 139 0.32 -2.12 -8.30
N TRP A 140 1.45 -1.41 -8.33
CA TRP A 140 2.80 -2.00 -8.36
C TRP A 140 3.55 -1.48 -7.13
N LEU A 141 4.15 -2.38 -6.38
CA LEU A 141 5.01 -2.06 -5.24
C LEU A 141 6.33 -2.79 -5.41
N THR A 142 7.41 -2.06 -5.63
CA THR A 142 8.77 -2.58 -5.64
C THR A 142 9.49 -2.10 -4.38
N ILE A 143 10.17 -3.02 -3.71
CA ILE A 143 11.03 -2.74 -2.55
C ILE A 143 12.39 -3.36 -2.89
N ASP A 144 13.41 -2.53 -3.04
CA ASP A 144 14.78 -2.92 -3.32
C ASP A 144 15.67 -2.52 -2.13
N TRP A 145 16.21 -3.52 -1.45
CA TRP A 145 17.12 -3.39 -0.33
C TRP A 145 18.52 -3.80 -0.78
N ASP A 146 19.40 -2.82 -0.96
CA ASP A 146 20.81 -3.04 -1.32
C ASP A 146 21.69 -2.97 -0.07
N ALA A 147 22.08 -4.14 0.44
CA ALA A 147 22.93 -4.30 1.61
C ALA A 147 23.96 -5.43 1.46
N ALA A 148 24.56 -5.52 0.26
CA ALA A 148 25.52 -6.55 -0.10
C ALA A 148 24.96 -7.97 0.10
N ASP A 149 25.52 -8.75 1.04
CA ASP A 149 25.12 -10.14 1.28
C ASP A 149 23.70 -10.29 1.86
N HIS A 150 23.09 -9.18 2.31
CA HIS A 150 21.72 -9.15 2.82
C HIS A 150 20.73 -8.48 1.87
N SER A 151 21.13 -8.27 0.61
CA SER A 151 20.27 -7.60 -0.36
C SER A 151 19.04 -8.45 -0.70
N SER A 152 17.91 -7.79 -0.94
CA SER A 152 16.68 -8.44 -1.35
C SER A 152 15.82 -7.50 -2.17
N GLN A 153 15.10 -8.05 -3.14
CA GLN A 153 14.13 -7.31 -3.92
C GLN A 153 12.76 -8.02 -3.91
N TRP A 154 11.71 -7.23 -3.71
CA TRP A 154 10.33 -7.66 -3.72
C TRP A 154 9.58 -6.85 -4.77
N ASP A 155 8.98 -7.52 -5.75
CA ASP A 155 8.04 -6.89 -6.68
C ASP A 155 6.64 -7.45 -6.45
N ILE A 156 5.69 -6.59 -6.13
CA ILE A 156 4.31 -6.95 -5.85
C ILE A 156 3.42 -6.25 -6.87
N PHE A 157 2.55 -7.01 -7.52
CA PHE A 157 1.58 -6.52 -8.48
C PHE A 157 0.17 -6.92 -8.08
N ILE A 158 -0.76 -5.98 -8.05
CA ILE A 158 -2.14 -6.19 -7.60
C ILE A 158 -3.10 -5.71 -8.67
N ILE A 159 -4.10 -6.53 -9.01
CA ILE A 159 -5.24 -6.16 -9.84
C ILE A 159 -6.50 -6.13 -8.96
N HIS A 160 -7.21 -5.00 -9.01
CA HIS A 160 -8.48 -4.80 -8.32
C HIS A 160 -9.64 -4.97 -9.29
N ASP A 161 -10.40 -6.06 -9.12
CA ASP A 161 -11.67 -6.27 -9.80
C ASP A 161 -12.76 -6.69 -8.79
N PRO A 162 -13.71 -5.80 -8.44
CA PRO A 162 -13.85 -4.43 -8.94
C PRO A 162 -12.73 -3.49 -8.45
N PRO A 163 -12.52 -2.34 -9.12
CA PRO A 163 -11.53 -1.33 -8.70
C PRO A 163 -11.70 -0.90 -7.25
N ARG A 164 -10.58 -0.66 -6.57
CA ARG A 164 -10.54 -0.24 -5.16
C ARG A 164 -10.88 1.24 -5.05
N TRP A 165 -11.92 1.55 -4.28
CA TRP A 165 -12.26 2.93 -3.92
C TRP A 165 -11.33 3.49 -2.85
N ILE A 166 -10.73 4.65 -3.12
CA ILE A 166 -9.85 5.42 -2.24
C ILE A 166 -10.32 6.89 -2.25
N PRO A 167 -11.35 7.23 -1.48
CA PRO A 167 -11.78 8.62 -1.35
C PRO A 167 -10.74 9.44 -0.60
N GLU A 168 -10.71 10.74 -0.87
CA GLU A 168 -9.93 11.70 -0.08
C GLU A 168 -10.31 11.64 1.41
N GLY A 169 -9.30 11.72 2.28
CA GLY A 169 -9.50 11.75 3.73
C GLY A 169 -9.99 10.42 4.34
N ARG A 170 -9.76 9.27 3.68
CA ARG A 170 -10.10 7.94 4.21
C ARG A 170 -9.43 7.63 5.55
N ASP A 171 -8.23 8.14 5.77
CA ASP A 171 -7.46 8.07 7.02
C ASP A 171 -8.25 8.61 8.23
N LYS A 172 -9.15 9.59 8.04
CA LYS A 172 -10.02 10.15 9.09
C LYS A 172 -10.89 9.10 9.77
N ALA A 173 -11.23 8.01 9.08
CA ALA A 173 -12.04 6.94 9.67
C ALA A 173 -11.21 6.01 10.57
N THR A 174 -9.90 5.92 10.35
CA THR A 174 -8.98 4.99 11.01
C THR A 174 -8.45 5.53 12.34
N PHE A 175 -8.37 6.85 12.47
CA PHE A 175 -7.88 7.52 13.67
C PHE A 175 -8.99 8.29 14.41
N ILE A 176 -8.85 8.39 15.73
CA ILE A 176 -9.68 9.26 16.59
C ILE A 176 -8.80 10.35 17.16
N THR A 177 -9.31 11.58 17.20
CA THR A 177 -8.64 12.70 17.85
C THR A 177 -8.89 12.65 19.35
N ILE A 178 -7.82 12.69 20.15
CA ILE A 178 -7.85 12.77 21.61
C ILE A 178 -6.90 13.91 21.99
N ASP A 179 -7.46 14.96 22.60
CA ASP A 179 -6.75 16.22 22.84
C ASP A 179 -6.11 16.74 21.54
N ASP A 180 -4.78 16.92 21.51
CA ASP A 180 -4.01 17.40 20.36
C ASP A 180 -3.40 16.27 19.51
N PHE A 181 -3.68 15.00 19.84
CA PHE A 181 -3.11 13.83 19.15
C PHE A 181 -4.18 13.05 18.39
N LYS A 182 -3.78 12.28 17.37
CA LYS A 182 -4.62 11.26 16.74
C LYS A 182 -4.15 9.87 17.18
N GLN A 183 -5.09 8.99 17.53
CA GLN A 183 -4.81 7.61 17.94
C GLN A 183 -5.53 6.62 17.02
N SER A 184 -4.91 5.48 16.72
CA SER A 184 -5.57 4.41 15.95
C SER A 184 -6.81 3.88 16.68
N ARG A 185 -7.91 3.68 15.95
CA ARG A 185 -9.17 3.13 16.49
C ARG A 185 -9.14 1.63 16.68
N THR A 186 -8.42 0.95 15.81
CA THR A 186 -8.22 -0.49 15.77
C THR A 186 -6.74 -0.74 15.56
N GLY A 187 -6.21 -1.81 16.17
CA GLY A 187 -4.77 -2.05 16.27
C GLY A 187 -4.00 -2.02 14.94
N PRO A 188 -2.65 -2.02 14.98
CA PRO A 188 -1.78 -1.82 16.14
C PRO A 188 -2.01 -0.44 16.79
N TRP A 189 -1.56 -0.30 18.04
CA TRP A 189 -1.60 1.00 18.71
C TRP A 189 -0.67 1.97 17.98
N LEU A 190 -1.21 3.09 17.52
CA LEU A 190 -0.50 4.18 16.88
C LEU A 190 -0.94 5.50 17.47
N LEU A 191 0.02 6.40 17.64
CA LEU A 191 -0.19 7.78 18.01
C LEU A 191 0.49 8.66 16.95
N VAL A 192 -0.30 9.55 16.37
CA VAL A 192 0.15 10.56 15.41
C VAL A 192 0.08 11.93 16.10
N ASP A 193 1.22 12.60 16.10
CA ASP A 193 1.43 13.91 16.69
C ASP A 193 1.76 14.89 15.57
N SER A 194 1.02 15.99 15.50
CA SER A 194 1.31 17.05 14.53
C SER A 194 2.36 17.97 15.15
N LEU A 195 3.57 17.94 14.62
CA LEU A 195 4.63 18.83 15.03
C LEU A 195 4.43 20.23 14.40
N MET A 196 5.08 21.25 14.97
CA MET A 196 5.18 22.56 14.31
C MET A 196 5.97 22.39 13.00
N GLU A 197 5.59 23.12 11.94
CA GLU A 197 6.26 23.12 10.61
C GLU A 197 5.96 21.90 9.71
N ASN A 198 4.68 21.59 9.47
CA ASN A 198 4.23 20.58 8.47
C ASN A 198 4.93 19.22 8.62
N ALA A 199 5.03 18.72 9.85
CA ALA A 199 5.61 17.42 10.14
C ALA A 199 4.66 16.59 11.02
N LEU A 200 4.61 15.28 10.75
CA LEU A 200 3.84 14.32 11.54
C LEU A 200 4.83 13.34 12.18
N ASN A 201 4.73 13.18 13.49
CA ASN A 201 5.46 12.15 14.21
C ASN A 201 4.50 10.99 14.54
N VAL A 202 4.85 9.79 14.09
CA VAL A 202 4.07 8.57 14.26
C VAL A 202 4.83 7.60 15.15
N ARG A 203 4.21 7.21 16.27
CA ARG A 203 4.78 6.31 17.27
C ARG A 203 3.83 5.16 17.58
N GLY A 204 4.39 3.99 17.86
CA GLY A 204 3.56 2.83 18.15
C GLY A 204 4.26 1.49 18.05
N CYS A 205 3.46 0.47 17.81
CA CYS A 205 3.87 -0.94 17.85
C CYS A 205 3.97 -1.55 16.46
N LEU A 206 4.88 -2.51 16.31
CA LEU A 206 4.84 -3.43 15.18
C LEU A 206 3.54 -4.27 15.23
N PRO A 207 3.01 -4.67 14.06
CA PRO A 207 1.99 -5.71 14.01
C PRO A 207 2.44 -6.95 14.81
N ASP A 208 1.52 -7.57 15.54
CA ASP A 208 1.75 -8.78 16.34
C ASP A 208 2.82 -8.68 17.45
N SER A 209 3.21 -7.45 17.84
CA SER A 209 4.04 -7.27 19.02
C SER A 209 3.26 -7.56 20.32
N PHE A 210 3.80 -8.48 21.12
CA PHE A 210 3.22 -8.87 22.41
C PHE A 210 3.55 -7.90 23.55
N ASN A 211 4.66 -7.16 23.45
CA ASN A 211 5.21 -6.39 24.58
C ASN A 211 5.12 -4.88 24.41
N CYS A 212 4.59 -4.40 23.28
CA CYS A 212 4.41 -2.99 23.02
C CYS A 212 3.00 -2.54 23.45
N ASP A 213 2.93 -1.48 24.24
CA ASP A 213 1.68 -0.86 24.70
C ASP A 213 1.48 0.55 24.11
N GLY A 214 2.44 1.00 23.30
CA GLY A 214 2.48 2.30 22.63
C GLY A 214 2.71 3.50 23.54
N THR A 215 2.38 3.38 24.82
CA THR A 215 2.45 4.48 25.79
C THR A 215 3.77 4.48 26.55
N ASN A 216 4.17 3.32 27.09
CA ASN A 216 5.41 3.16 27.85
C ASN A 216 6.51 2.47 27.03
N ARG A 217 6.11 1.66 26.04
CA ARG A 217 7.02 1.01 25.09
C ARG A 217 6.51 1.21 23.67
N GLN A 218 7.39 1.71 22.82
CA GLN A 218 7.17 1.93 21.41
C GLN A 218 8.28 1.21 20.66
N GLU A 219 7.94 0.61 19.53
CA GLU A 219 8.88 -0.10 18.67
C GLU A 219 9.17 0.69 17.40
N ILE A 220 8.21 1.52 16.96
CA ILE A 220 8.37 2.37 15.79
C ILE A 220 8.20 3.81 16.24
N ASN A 221 9.10 4.67 15.80
CA ASN A 221 9.04 6.12 15.94
C ASN A 221 9.57 6.75 14.65
N LEU A 222 8.66 7.21 13.80
CA LEU A 222 8.97 7.79 12.50
C LEU A 222 8.40 9.21 12.41
N THR A 223 9.07 10.07 11.68
CA THR A 223 8.64 11.45 11.42
C THR A 223 8.58 11.65 9.92
N SER A 224 7.43 12.04 9.41
CA SER A 224 7.24 12.46 8.02
C SER A 224 7.21 13.98 7.94
N HIS A 225 7.99 14.56 7.05
CA HIS A 225 7.97 15.98 6.73
C HIS A 225 7.17 16.18 5.44
N LEU A 226 6.31 17.20 5.44
CA LEU A 226 5.45 17.53 4.31
C LEU A 226 5.91 18.84 3.66
N THR A 227 5.94 18.85 2.33
CA THR A 227 6.19 20.04 1.51
C THR A 227 5.06 20.23 0.51
N LEU A 228 5.01 21.39 -0.13
CA LEU A 228 4.11 21.61 -1.26
C LEU A 228 4.36 20.56 -2.35
N VAL A 229 3.28 20.12 -3.00
CA VAL A 229 3.35 19.17 -4.11
C VAL A 229 4.33 19.65 -5.18
N THR A 230 5.29 18.80 -5.53
CA THR A 230 6.28 19.03 -6.57
C THR A 230 5.91 18.30 -7.86
N PRO A 231 6.40 18.74 -9.04
CA PRO A 231 6.15 18.05 -10.29
C PRO A 231 6.68 16.61 -10.26
N SER A 232 5.86 15.66 -10.69
CA SER A 232 6.23 14.24 -10.67
C SER A 232 7.40 13.94 -11.61
N ILE A 233 8.30 13.06 -11.17
CA ILE A 233 9.44 12.57 -11.94
C ILE A 233 8.99 11.41 -12.83
N GLU A 234 9.50 11.34 -14.06
CA GLU A 234 9.26 10.21 -14.97
C GLU A 234 10.20 9.05 -14.63
N ILE A 235 9.64 7.84 -14.54
CA ILE A 235 10.40 6.60 -14.33
C ILE A 235 10.01 5.52 -15.34
N ASP A 236 10.91 4.55 -15.54
CA ASP A 236 10.61 3.34 -16.30
C ASP A 236 9.50 2.52 -15.63
N HIS A 237 8.60 1.92 -16.42
CA HIS A 237 7.58 1.02 -15.87
C HIS A 237 8.20 -0.26 -15.28
N PRO A 238 7.72 -0.73 -14.11
CA PRO A 238 8.12 -2.02 -13.56
C PRO A 238 7.91 -3.19 -14.53
N LYS A 239 8.59 -4.31 -14.26
CA LYS A 239 8.51 -5.51 -15.11
C LYS A 239 7.05 -5.98 -15.24
N GLU A 240 6.64 -6.20 -16.48
CA GLU A 240 5.32 -6.75 -16.79
C GLU A 240 5.21 -8.23 -16.37
N TRP A 241 4.03 -8.61 -15.92
CA TRP A 241 3.70 -9.98 -15.54
C TRP A 241 3.11 -10.72 -16.74
N SER A 242 3.68 -11.86 -17.06
CA SER A 242 3.29 -12.65 -18.24
C SER A 242 2.95 -14.08 -17.86
N LEU A 243 2.02 -14.68 -18.60
CA LEU A 243 1.66 -16.08 -18.44
C LEU A 243 2.82 -16.94 -18.95
N ILE A 244 3.29 -17.87 -18.12
CA ILE A 244 4.32 -18.84 -18.45
C ILE A 244 3.77 -20.25 -18.30
N SER A 245 4.27 -21.17 -19.13
CA SER A 245 3.98 -22.59 -18.98
C SER A 245 4.84 -23.18 -17.87
N VAL A 246 4.19 -23.86 -16.94
CA VAL A 246 4.82 -24.60 -15.86
C VAL A 246 4.85 -26.05 -16.29
N GLU A 247 6.04 -26.60 -16.52
CA GLU A 247 6.15 -28.05 -16.57
C GLU A 247 6.16 -28.56 -15.12
N PRO A 248 5.39 -29.61 -14.79
CA PRO A 248 5.49 -30.28 -13.49
C PRO A 248 6.80 -31.08 -13.46
N THR A 249 7.93 -30.39 -13.46
CA THR A 249 9.25 -30.99 -13.68
C THR A 249 9.97 -31.40 -12.42
N THR A 250 9.50 -31.02 -11.23
CA THR A 250 10.06 -31.57 -9.99
C THR A 250 8.98 -32.00 -9.03
N ASN A 251 9.18 -33.17 -8.40
CA ASN A 251 8.37 -33.60 -7.24
C ASN A 251 8.74 -32.77 -5.98
N GLU A 252 9.32 -31.60 -6.17
CA GLU A 252 9.82 -30.73 -5.11
C GLU A 252 8.89 -29.54 -5.00
N THR A 253 8.46 -29.27 -3.78
CA THR A 253 7.62 -28.12 -3.47
C THR A 253 8.51 -26.89 -3.35
N PRO A 254 8.18 -25.74 -3.99
CA PRO A 254 8.88 -24.47 -3.79
C PRO A 254 9.07 -24.15 -2.30
N SER A 255 10.14 -23.45 -1.96
CA SER A 255 10.47 -23.13 -0.56
C SER A 255 10.81 -21.67 -0.34
N LYS A 256 11.28 -20.95 -1.37
CA LYS A 256 11.69 -19.55 -1.23
C LYS A 256 10.52 -18.62 -0.91
N SER A 257 9.32 -18.94 -1.37
CA SER A 257 8.08 -18.20 -1.11
C SER A 257 7.16 -18.88 -0.07
N GLU A 258 7.65 -19.87 0.69
CA GLU A 258 6.82 -20.65 1.63
C GLU A 258 6.09 -19.77 2.65
N GLY A 259 6.72 -18.70 3.15
CA GLY A 259 6.09 -17.77 4.09
C GLY A 259 4.86 -17.04 3.53
N LEU A 260 4.74 -16.91 2.20
CA LEU A 260 3.57 -16.29 1.56
C LEU A 260 2.33 -17.19 1.65
N ARG A 261 2.52 -18.52 1.79
CA ARG A 261 1.40 -19.47 1.91
C ARG A 261 0.57 -19.21 3.15
N GLU A 262 1.19 -18.71 4.22
CA GLU A 262 0.50 -18.36 5.46
C GLU A 262 -0.51 -17.22 5.29
N LEU A 263 -0.37 -16.42 4.23
CA LEU A 263 -1.32 -15.36 3.88
C LEU A 263 -2.63 -15.91 3.30
N PHE A 264 -2.64 -17.18 2.87
CA PHE A 264 -3.76 -17.79 2.17
C PHE A 264 -4.28 -19.03 2.89
N ASN A 265 -5.58 -19.28 2.74
CA ASN A 265 -6.16 -20.56 3.14
C ASN A 265 -6.06 -21.53 1.97
N LEU A 266 -4.89 -22.16 1.83
CA LEU A 266 -4.61 -23.11 0.76
C LEU A 266 -5.26 -24.48 1.03
N GLY A 267 -5.90 -25.02 0.01
CA GLY A 267 -6.54 -26.32 -0.01
C GLY A 267 -5.64 -27.40 -0.61
N THR A 268 -6.24 -28.25 -1.43
CA THR A 268 -5.52 -29.32 -2.11
C THR A 268 -4.63 -28.75 -3.22
N GLU A 269 -3.46 -29.37 -3.38
CA GLU A 269 -2.62 -29.18 -4.56
C GLU A 269 -3.40 -29.48 -5.83
N THR A 270 -3.16 -28.69 -6.87
CA THR A 270 -3.82 -28.79 -8.17
C THR A 270 -2.78 -28.80 -9.28
N THR A 271 -3.10 -29.46 -10.39
CA THR A 271 -2.24 -29.48 -11.57
C THR A 271 -2.55 -28.27 -12.44
N SER A 272 -1.96 -27.12 -12.13
CA SER A 272 -1.91 -26.00 -13.08
C SER A 272 -0.72 -26.18 -14.02
N SER A 273 -0.94 -25.98 -15.32
CA SER A 273 0.14 -25.95 -16.31
C SER A 273 0.59 -24.52 -16.64
N GLU A 274 -0.04 -23.51 -16.03
CA GLU A 274 0.21 -22.11 -16.33
C GLU A 274 0.22 -21.29 -15.03
N THR A 275 1.07 -20.26 -14.99
CA THR A 275 1.18 -19.30 -13.89
C THR A 275 1.65 -17.95 -14.43
N TYR A 276 1.47 -16.88 -13.67
CA TYR A 276 2.01 -15.58 -14.02
C TYR A 276 3.32 -15.32 -13.30
N CYS A 277 4.35 -14.94 -14.04
CA CYS A 277 5.62 -14.47 -13.50
C CYS A 277 6.19 -13.32 -14.36
N PRO A 278 7.04 -12.46 -13.76
CA PRO A 278 7.92 -11.62 -14.56
C PRO A 278 8.85 -12.51 -15.39
N SER A 279 9.24 -12.05 -16.56
CA SER A 279 10.13 -12.80 -17.44
C SER A 279 11.46 -13.11 -16.75
N SER A 280 11.79 -14.40 -16.60
CA SER A 280 13.08 -14.88 -16.10
C SER A 280 13.85 -15.61 -17.20
N LEU A 281 15.18 -15.51 -17.17
CA LEU A 281 16.08 -16.28 -18.03
C LEU A 281 16.57 -17.57 -17.35
N GLU A 282 16.26 -17.74 -16.06
CA GLU A 282 16.70 -18.88 -15.26
C GLU A 282 15.84 -20.12 -15.56
N ALA A 283 16.45 -21.30 -15.38
CA ALA A 283 15.71 -22.54 -15.45
C ALA A 283 14.84 -22.70 -14.18
N MET A 284 13.63 -23.20 -14.37
CA MET A 284 12.73 -23.53 -13.27
C MET A 284 13.30 -24.69 -12.45
N GLU A 285 13.48 -24.49 -11.15
CA GLU A 285 13.92 -25.53 -10.20
C GLU A 285 12.73 -26.28 -9.61
N SER A 286 11.66 -25.57 -9.26
CA SER A 286 10.43 -26.19 -8.79
C SER A 286 9.20 -25.35 -9.05
N ALA A 287 8.05 -26.00 -9.09
CA ALA A 287 6.78 -25.31 -9.20
C ALA A 287 5.64 -26.16 -8.63
N SER A 288 4.67 -25.49 -8.03
CA SER A 288 3.49 -26.14 -7.45
C SER A 288 2.32 -25.17 -7.40
N SER A 289 1.11 -25.71 -7.43
CA SER A 289 -0.11 -24.92 -7.38
C SER A 289 -1.11 -25.51 -6.39
N TRP A 290 -1.87 -24.66 -5.70
CA TRP A 290 -2.88 -25.04 -4.74
C TRP A 290 -4.17 -24.28 -4.97
N GLN A 291 -5.29 -24.92 -4.67
CA GLN A 291 -6.56 -24.22 -4.62
C GLN A 291 -6.55 -23.23 -3.45
N SER A 292 -6.75 -21.95 -3.72
CA SER A 292 -7.03 -20.97 -2.68
C SER A 292 -8.51 -20.99 -2.32
N ASN A 293 -8.81 -21.29 -1.06
CA ASN A 293 -10.17 -21.39 -0.53
C ASN A 293 -10.59 -20.14 0.25
N SER A 294 -9.87 -19.02 0.13
CA SER A 294 -10.21 -17.76 0.79
C SER A 294 -11.58 -17.26 0.31
N SER A 295 -12.64 -17.66 1.00
CA SER A 295 -13.98 -17.11 0.81
C SER A 295 -14.16 -15.91 1.73
N GLY A 296 -13.84 -14.73 1.23
CA GLY A 296 -14.14 -13.46 1.89
C GLY A 296 -13.25 -13.11 3.09
N GLY A 297 -12.34 -12.15 2.89
CA GLY A 297 -12.00 -11.21 3.96
C GLY A 297 -10.60 -11.29 4.54
N VAL A 298 -9.67 -12.08 4.00
CA VAL A 298 -8.25 -11.86 4.33
C VAL A 298 -7.79 -10.62 3.58
N VAL A 299 -7.74 -9.53 4.32
CA VAL A 299 -7.22 -8.25 3.86
C VAL A 299 -5.72 -8.25 4.11
N ILE A 300 -4.94 -8.27 3.03
CA ILE A 300 -3.49 -8.13 3.08
C ILE A 300 -3.18 -6.66 2.84
N SER A 301 -2.72 -5.97 3.87
CA SER A 301 -2.31 -4.56 3.80
C SER A 301 -1.06 -4.36 4.66
N PRO A 302 0.11 -4.80 4.16
CA PRO A 302 1.36 -4.73 4.91
C PRO A 302 1.61 -3.27 5.31
N MET A 303 1.76 -3.03 6.61
CA MET A 303 2.00 -1.69 7.17
C MET A 303 0.98 -0.62 6.78
N GLY A 304 -0.21 -0.97 6.29
CA GLY A 304 -1.12 -0.01 5.67
C GLY A 304 -1.52 1.15 6.59
N ILE A 305 -1.84 0.86 7.85
CA ILE A 305 -2.20 1.89 8.83
C ILE A 305 -1.01 2.80 9.21
N TRP A 306 0.21 2.29 9.13
CA TRP A 306 1.43 3.05 9.37
C TRP A 306 1.74 3.99 8.21
N LEU A 307 1.63 3.49 6.98
CA LEU A 307 1.77 4.30 5.77
C LEU A 307 0.71 5.41 5.76
N ASP A 308 -0.56 5.07 6.03
CA ASP A 308 -1.64 6.05 6.14
C ASP A 308 -1.34 7.11 7.22
N ALA A 309 -0.80 6.71 8.38
CA ALA A 309 -0.42 7.63 9.46
C ALA A 309 0.72 8.59 9.08
N LEU A 310 1.64 8.14 8.22
CA LEU A 310 2.77 8.91 7.71
C LEU A 310 2.39 9.78 6.50
N GLY A 311 1.13 9.76 6.06
CA GLY A 311 0.69 10.46 4.85
C GLY A 311 1.12 9.77 3.56
N LEU A 312 1.50 8.49 3.62
CA LEU A 312 1.93 7.69 2.49
C LEU A 312 0.79 6.83 1.92
N PRO A 313 0.83 6.51 0.62
CA PRO A 313 -0.08 5.55 0.02
C PRO A 313 0.10 4.14 0.61
N SER A 314 -1.02 3.48 0.93
CA SER A 314 -1.04 2.07 1.36
C SER A 314 -1.70 1.13 0.33
N GLY A 315 -1.01 0.03 0.02
CA GLY A 315 -1.57 -1.08 -0.76
C GLY A 315 -2.54 -1.91 0.08
N LYS A 316 -3.61 -2.43 -0.54
CA LYS A 316 -4.50 -3.39 0.12
C LYS A 316 -5.02 -4.39 -0.88
N PHE A 317 -4.73 -5.65 -0.66
CA PHE A 317 -5.30 -6.76 -1.41
C PHE A 317 -6.37 -7.47 -0.58
N VAL A 318 -7.42 -7.95 -1.24
CA VAL A 318 -8.42 -8.82 -0.62
C VAL A 318 -8.29 -10.18 -1.29
N ALA A 319 -7.78 -11.15 -0.55
CA ALA A 319 -7.64 -12.49 -1.09
C ALA A 319 -9.02 -13.07 -1.43
N ASP A 320 -9.15 -13.53 -2.66
CA ASP A 320 -10.33 -14.21 -3.17
C ASP A 320 -10.01 -15.68 -3.47
N LYS A 321 -11.02 -16.45 -3.89
CA LYS A 321 -10.86 -17.81 -4.37
C LYS A 321 -10.09 -17.82 -5.69
N GLY A 322 -9.35 -18.90 -5.92
CA GLY A 322 -8.51 -18.98 -7.09
C GLY A 322 -7.47 -20.10 -7.03
N VAL A 323 -6.48 -20.01 -7.90
CA VAL A 323 -5.30 -20.89 -7.89
C VAL A 323 -4.08 -20.07 -7.49
N TRP A 324 -3.48 -20.45 -6.37
CA TRP A 324 -2.18 -19.94 -5.93
C TRP A 324 -1.09 -20.82 -6.54
N SER A 325 -0.14 -20.24 -7.24
CA SER A 325 0.96 -20.95 -7.90
C SER A 325 2.29 -20.34 -7.51
N GLU A 326 3.29 -21.18 -7.27
CA GLU A 326 4.65 -20.80 -6.92
C GLU A 326 5.64 -21.45 -7.87
N VAL A 327 6.71 -20.72 -8.18
CA VAL A 327 7.81 -21.13 -9.04
C VAL A 327 9.11 -20.66 -8.41
N ASP A 328 10.03 -21.59 -8.13
CA ASP A 328 11.39 -21.26 -7.71
C ASP A 328 12.36 -21.38 -8.88
N TYR A 329 13.24 -20.40 -8.98
CA TYR A 329 14.43 -20.39 -9.83
C TYR A 329 15.68 -20.48 -8.96
N GLU A 330 16.89 -20.46 -9.56
CA GLU A 330 18.15 -20.54 -8.81
C GLU A 330 18.34 -19.36 -7.85
N SER A 331 18.07 -18.13 -8.30
CA SER A 331 18.25 -16.91 -7.48
C SER A 331 16.95 -16.30 -6.99
N SER A 332 15.83 -16.56 -7.68
CA SER A 332 14.55 -15.88 -7.43
C SER A 332 13.40 -16.85 -7.18
N SER A 333 12.26 -16.32 -6.79
CA SER A 333 10.99 -17.02 -6.65
C SER A 333 9.86 -16.12 -7.11
N CYS A 334 8.86 -16.71 -7.74
CA CYS A 334 7.67 -16.01 -8.19
C CYS A 334 6.44 -16.76 -7.69
N ALA A 335 5.46 -16.01 -7.21
CA ALA A 335 4.16 -16.54 -6.82
C ALA A 335 3.03 -15.69 -7.40
N SER A 336 1.93 -16.33 -7.77
CA SER A 336 0.76 -15.62 -8.27
C SER A 336 -0.56 -16.26 -7.82
N LEU A 337 -1.55 -15.39 -7.57
CA LEU A 337 -2.95 -15.79 -7.39
C LEU A 337 -3.73 -15.44 -8.66
N THR A 338 -4.39 -16.44 -9.24
CA THR A 338 -5.32 -16.25 -10.36
C THR A 338 -6.75 -16.57 -9.93
N ASN A 339 -7.74 -15.89 -10.49
CA ASN A 339 -9.15 -16.21 -10.25
C ASN A 339 -9.58 -17.50 -10.97
N GLU A 340 -10.86 -17.88 -10.85
CA GLU A 340 -11.40 -19.09 -11.50
C GLU A 340 -11.35 -19.05 -13.05
N ASP A 341 -11.26 -17.86 -13.64
CA ASP A 341 -11.13 -17.64 -15.09
C ASP A 341 -9.66 -17.61 -15.56
N GLY A 342 -8.69 -17.79 -14.65
CA GLY A 342 -7.26 -17.73 -14.93
C GLY A 342 -6.70 -16.31 -15.06
N VAL A 343 -7.42 -15.29 -14.61
CA VAL A 343 -6.96 -13.90 -14.61
C VAL A 343 -6.12 -13.64 -13.36
N LEU A 344 -4.96 -12.99 -13.53
CA LEU A 344 -4.08 -12.58 -12.44
C LEU A 344 -4.78 -11.59 -11.50
N LEU A 345 -4.68 -11.84 -10.19
CA LEU A 345 -5.16 -10.95 -9.13
C LEU A 345 -4.01 -10.38 -8.29
N LEU A 346 -2.99 -11.21 -8.03
CA LEU A 346 -1.82 -10.86 -7.23
C LEU A 346 -0.59 -11.57 -7.82
N GLY A 347 0.49 -10.84 -8.01
CA GLY A 347 1.82 -11.38 -8.30
C GLY A 347 2.82 -10.92 -7.24
N ILE A 348 3.69 -11.81 -6.78
CA ILE A 348 4.80 -11.51 -5.87
C ILE A 348 6.07 -12.17 -6.43
N ASN A 349 7.10 -11.38 -6.69
CA ASN A 349 8.42 -11.83 -7.10
C ASN A 349 9.43 -11.47 -6.00
N LEU A 350 10.29 -12.43 -5.66
CA LEU A 350 11.32 -12.34 -4.63
C LEU A 350 12.66 -12.67 -5.28
N SER A 351 13.69 -11.84 -5.09
CA SER A 351 15.04 -12.08 -5.61
C SER A 351 16.15 -11.55 -4.73
#